data_AF-A0A962NHI8-F1
#
_entry.id   AF-A0A962NHI8-F1
#
_cell.length_a   1.000
_cell.length_b   1.000
_cell.length_c   1.000
_cell.angle_alpha   90.00
_cell.angle_beta   90.00
_cell.angle_gamma   90.00
#
_symmetry.space_group_name_H-M   'P 1'
#
loop_
_entity.id
_entity.type
_entity.pdbx_description
1 polymer ?
#
loop_
_entity_poly.entity_id
_entity_poly.type
_entity_poly.pdbx_seq_one_letter_code
_entity_poly.pdbx_strand_id
1 'polypeptide(L)'
;MTHCPWQRTSIYYRGLSHLVQRVSNSSSSTGPGLTYRDAGVDIDAGADLVERIKPAVARTRRPEVMGGLGGFGALFRVPMERYRQPVLVSGTDGVGTKLKLAQQWNRHGGIGIDLVAMCVNDVLVQGAEPLFFLDYFACGKLDVGTAATVVEGIAEGCHRAGCALIGGETAEMP
;
A
#
# COMPACT_ATOMS: atom_id res chain seq x y z
N MET A 1 42.02 3.65 -10.63
CA MET A 1 41.02 3.82 -9.55
C MET A 1 39.65 3.70 -10.18
N THR A 2 39.29 2.46 -10.54
CA THR A 2 38.34 1.55 -9.87
C THR A 2 36.95 1.64 -10.49
N HIS A 3 36.80 0.87 -11.57
CA HIS A 3 35.54 0.43 -12.16
C HIS A 3 34.68 -0.28 -11.11
N CYS A 4 33.38 0.02 -11.08
CA CYS A 4 32.38 -0.71 -10.30
C CYS A 4 31.66 -1.72 -11.23
N PRO A 5 31.83 -3.04 -11.06
CA PRO A 5 31.23 -4.04 -11.93
C PRO A 5 30.07 -4.73 -11.20
N TRP A 6 28.85 -4.23 -11.37
CA TRP A 6 27.63 -4.94 -10.93
C TRP A 6 26.55 -4.94 -12.01
N GLN A 7 26.94 -5.35 -13.22
CA GLN A 7 25.98 -5.85 -14.21
C GLN A 7 26.19 -7.35 -14.41
N ARG A 8 25.07 -8.08 -14.34
CA ARG A 8 24.85 -9.50 -14.64
C ARG A 8 25.24 -10.50 -13.55
N THR A 9 24.25 -10.88 -12.74
CA THR A 9 24.00 -12.31 -12.51
C THR A 9 22.52 -12.58 -12.29
N SER A 10 21.97 -13.43 -13.15
CA SER A 10 20.71 -14.14 -13.01
C SER A 10 20.76 -14.97 -11.72
N ILE A 11 19.89 -14.66 -10.74
CA ILE A 11 19.69 -15.55 -9.60
C ILE A 11 18.65 -16.59 -10.02
N TYR A 12 19.18 -17.75 -10.37
CA TYR A 12 18.46 -18.99 -10.57
C TYR A 12 17.75 -19.40 -9.27
N TYR A 13 16.43 -19.61 -9.36
CA TYR A 13 15.68 -20.51 -8.48
C TYR A 13 16.26 -21.92 -8.63
N ARG A 14 16.91 -22.48 -7.58
CA ARG A 14 17.08 -23.92 -7.36
C ARG A 14 17.80 -24.20 -6.04
N GLY A 15 17.14 -24.96 -5.16
CA GLY A 15 17.84 -25.83 -4.19
C GLY A 15 17.75 -25.43 -2.72
N LEU A 16 16.58 -25.58 -2.10
CA LEU A 16 16.43 -25.64 -0.64
C LEU A 16 15.58 -26.86 -0.25
N SER A 17 16.02 -28.04 -0.70
CA SER A 17 15.37 -29.33 -0.45
C SER A 17 16.16 -30.25 0.50
N HIS A 18 17.18 -29.74 1.22
CA HIS A 18 18.00 -30.58 2.10
C HIS A 18 18.37 -29.89 3.43
N LEU A 19 17.36 -29.46 4.19
CA LEU A 19 17.57 -29.17 5.62
C LEU A 19 16.30 -29.40 6.45
N VAL A 20 15.64 -30.54 6.23
CA VAL A 20 14.61 -31.05 7.13
C VAL A 20 15.00 -32.47 7.51
N GLN A 21 15.79 -32.63 8.58
CA GLN A 21 15.79 -33.88 9.34
C GLN A 21 16.35 -33.69 10.76
N ARG A 22 15.50 -34.10 11.71
CA ARG A 22 15.77 -34.44 13.12
C ARG A 22 15.89 -33.29 14.11
N VAL A 23 14.74 -32.82 14.58
CA VAL A 23 14.57 -32.51 16.01
C VAL A 23 13.60 -33.53 16.59
N SER A 24 14.11 -34.26 17.57
CA SER A 24 13.47 -35.37 18.26
C SER A 24 12.36 -34.89 19.20
N ASN A 25 11.29 -35.69 19.30
CA ASN A 25 10.16 -35.54 20.22
C ASN A 25 10.58 -35.19 21.66
N SER A 26 10.12 -34.03 22.14
CA SER A 26 9.81 -33.80 23.56
C SER A 26 8.35 -33.40 23.67
N SER A 27 7.53 -34.25 24.27
CA SER A 27 6.12 -34.01 24.56
C SER A 27 5.99 -32.97 25.68
N SER A 28 6.01 -31.69 25.32
CA SER A 28 5.51 -30.60 26.15
C SER A 28 4.07 -30.31 25.74
N SER A 29 3.15 -30.27 26.69
CA SER A 29 1.75 -29.88 26.50
C SER A 29 1.66 -28.53 25.78
N THR A 30 1.41 -28.55 24.46
CA THR A 30 1.19 -27.36 23.65
C THR A 30 -0.24 -26.87 23.90
N GLY A 31 -0.38 -25.82 24.70
CA GLY A 31 -1.50 -24.89 24.51
C GLY A 31 -1.50 -24.39 23.05
N PRO A 32 -2.63 -23.92 22.51
CA PRO A 32 -2.70 -23.47 21.12
C PRO A 32 -1.55 -22.47 20.87
N GLY A 33 -0.67 -22.82 19.92
CA GLY A 33 0.45 -21.96 19.54
C GLY A 33 -0.10 -20.65 19.00
N LEU A 34 0.44 -19.52 19.46
CA LEU A 34 0.04 -18.19 18.99
C LEU A 34 0.26 -18.12 17.48
N THR A 35 -0.84 -17.96 16.74
CA THR A 35 -0.80 -17.73 15.30
C THR A 35 -0.66 -16.23 15.02
N TYR A 36 -0.19 -15.88 13.82
CA TYR A 36 -0.15 -14.48 13.38
C TYR A 36 -1.55 -13.84 13.37
N ARG A 37 -2.59 -14.68 13.15
CA ARG A 37 -4.00 -14.31 13.29
C ARG A 37 -4.41 -14.01 14.74
N ASP A 38 -3.84 -14.71 15.73
CA ASP A 38 -4.08 -14.42 17.16
C ASP A 38 -3.43 -13.10 17.60
N ALA A 39 -2.43 -12.62 16.85
CA ALA A 39 -1.88 -11.27 16.99
C ALA A 39 -2.72 -10.19 16.29
N GLY A 40 -3.87 -10.58 15.72
CA GLY A 40 -4.82 -9.68 15.05
C GLY A 40 -4.65 -9.57 13.54
N VAL A 41 -3.72 -10.27 12.90
CA VAL A 41 -3.45 -10.10 11.47
C VAL A 41 -4.10 -11.21 10.63
N ASP A 42 -5.19 -10.89 9.92
CA ASP A 42 -5.84 -11.82 9.00
C ASP A 42 -5.32 -11.67 7.56
N ILE A 43 -4.36 -12.52 7.19
CA ILE A 43 -3.72 -12.52 5.86
C ILE A 43 -4.74 -12.79 4.74
N ASP A 44 -5.74 -13.63 4.99
CA ASP A 44 -6.77 -13.98 4.00
C ASP A 44 -7.65 -12.75 3.72
N ALA A 45 -8.04 -12.01 4.77
CA ALA A 45 -8.82 -10.78 4.63
C ALA A 45 -8.03 -9.66 3.91
N GLY A 46 -6.72 -9.58 4.14
CA GLY A 46 -5.84 -8.69 3.40
C GLY A 46 -5.76 -9.04 1.91
N ALA A 47 -5.63 -10.32 1.57
CA ALA A 47 -5.63 -10.77 0.17
C ALA A 47 -6.98 -10.49 -0.53
N ASP A 48 -8.09 -10.75 0.16
CA ASP A 48 -9.44 -10.46 -0.33
C ASP A 48 -9.64 -8.96 -0.59
N LEU A 49 -9.15 -8.10 0.30
CA LEU A 49 -9.18 -6.65 0.12
C LEU A 49 -8.41 -6.25 -1.15
N VAL A 50 -7.19 -6.77 -1.33
CA VAL A 50 -6.36 -6.48 -2.50
C VAL A 50 -7.08 -6.88 -3.80
N GLU A 51 -7.71 -8.05 -3.87
CA GLU A 51 -8.47 -8.46 -5.06
C GLU A 51 -9.64 -7.51 -5.36
N ARG A 52 -10.36 -7.04 -4.34
CA ARG A 52 -11.50 -6.12 -4.52
C ARG A 52 -11.06 -4.75 -5.04
N ILE A 53 -9.96 -4.21 -4.55
CA ILE A 53 -9.52 -2.85 -4.88
C ILE A 53 -8.72 -2.76 -6.19
N LYS A 54 -8.19 -3.89 -6.69
CA LYS A 54 -7.40 -3.95 -7.93
C LYS A 54 -7.98 -3.14 -9.11
N PRO A 55 -9.29 -3.26 -9.45
CA PRO A 55 -9.86 -2.50 -10.56
C PRO A 55 -9.86 -0.99 -10.33
N ALA A 56 -10.11 -0.55 -9.09
CA ALA A 56 -10.08 0.86 -8.71
C ALA A 56 -8.66 1.43 -8.81
N VAL A 57 -7.68 0.70 -8.27
CA VAL A 57 -6.26 1.12 -8.35
C VAL A 57 -5.79 1.16 -9.81
N ALA A 58 -6.16 0.17 -10.63
CA ALA A 58 -5.77 0.11 -12.04
C ALA A 58 -6.22 1.34 -12.85
N ARG A 59 -7.37 1.94 -12.52
CA ARG A 59 -7.87 3.18 -13.15
C ARG A 59 -7.00 4.41 -12.86
N THR A 60 -6.20 4.39 -11.81
CA THR A 60 -5.28 5.49 -11.46
C THR A 60 -3.94 5.37 -12.16
N ARG A 61 -3.70 4.26 -12.87
CA ARG A 61 -2.38 3.94 -13.42
C ARG A 61 -1.91 5.01 -14.40
N ARG A 62 -0.67 5.44 -14.19
CA ARG A 62 0.06 6.32 -15.10
C ARG A 62 1.16 5.57 -15.86
N PRO A 63 1.60 6.06 -17.04
CA PRO A 63 2.69 5.46 -17.82
C PRO A 63 4.02 5.36 -17.07
N GLU A 64 4.24 6.22 -16.09
CA GLU A 64 5.46 6.26 -15.28
C GLU A 64 5.53 5.14 -14.22
N VAL A 65 4.41 4.47 -13.91
CA VAL A 65 4.36 3.40 -12.92
C VAL A 65 5.01 2.12 -13.46
N MET A 66 6.01 1.63 -12.74
CA MET A 66 6.75 0.41 -13.07
C MET A 66 6.25 -0.77 -12.22
N GLY A 67 5.75 -1.82 -12.86
CA GLY A 67 5.20 -3.00 -12.18
C GLY A 67 3.70 -2.90 -11.88
N GLY A 68 3.28 -3.45 -10.74
CA GLY A 68 1.89 -3.51 -10.28
C GLY A 68 1.80 -3.75 -8.76
N LEU A 69 0.57 -3.87 -8.25
CA LEU A 69 0.29 -4.15 -6.83
C LEU A 69 0.85 -5.51 -6.38
N GLY A 70 1.28 -5.60 -5.12
CA GLY A 70 1.72 -6.85 -4.48
C GLY A 70 3.24 -7.09 -4.46
N GLY A 71 4.04 -6.14 -4.93
CA GLY A 71 5.50 -6.14 -4.73
C GLY A 71 5.91 -5.55 -3.37
N PHE A 72 7.17 -5.77 -2.96
CA PHE A 72 7.74 -5.18 -1.73
C PHE A 72 7.72 -3.65 -1.71
N GLY A 73 7.70 -3.03 -2.88
CA GLY A 73 7.58 -1.59 -3.04
C GLY A 73 7.12 -1.26 -4.45
N ALA A 74 6.46 -0.12 -4.57
CA ALA A 74 6.04 0.41 -5.85
C ALA A 74 7.15 1.29 -6.45
N LEU A 75 7.24 1.30 -7.77
CA LEU A 75 8.26 2.02 -8.51
C LEU A 75 7.61 3.04 -9.45
N PHE A 76 8.12 4.26 -9.44
CA PHE A 76 7.65 5.35 -10.30
C PHE A 76 8.84 6.02 -10.97
N ARG A 77 8.83 6.07 -12.31
CA ARG A 77 9.89 6.72 -13.08
C ARG A 77 9.59 8.21 -13.22
N VAL A 78 10.47 9.06 -12.70
CA VAL A 78 10.37 10.51 -12.93
C VAL A 78 10.60 10.80 -14.42
N PRO A 79 9.69 11.49 -15.12
CA PRO A 79 9.83 11.82 -16.54
C PRO A 79 10.81 12.99 -16.70
N MET A 80 12.11 12.68 -16.76
CA MET A 80 13.20 13.67 -16.82
C MET A 80 13.13 14.57 -18.06
N GLU A 81 12.46 14.13 -19.12
CA GLU A 81 12.19 14.92 -20.32
C GLU A 81 11.20 16.07 -20.09
N ARG A 82 10.35 15.99 -19.06
CA ARG A 82 9.36 17.03 -18.71
C ARG A 82 9.91 18.06 -17.72
N TYR A 83 10.98 17.74 -16.99
CA TYR A 83 11.51 18.58 -15.91
C TYR A 83 13.01 18.84 -16.06
N ARG A 84 13.43 20.11 -16.12
CA ARG A 84 14.85 20.48 -16.31
C ARG A 84 15.73 20.16 -15.10
N GLN A 85 15.24 20.45 -13.89
CA GLN A 85 15.92 20.24 -12.61
C GLN A 85 14.85 19.88 -11.57
N PRO A 86 14.34 18.63 -11.59
CA PRO A 86 13.19 18.26 -10.77
C PRO A 86 13.54 18.31 -9.28
N VAL A 87 12.61 18.85 -8.50
CA VAL A 87 12.59 18.78 -7.04
C VAL A 87 11.36 17.97 -6.65
N LEU A 88 11.54 17.00 -5.76
CA LEU A 88 10.44 16.20 -5.24
C LEU A 88 9.84 16.90 -4.03
N VAL A 89 8.52 17.12 -4.08
CA VAL A 89 7.73 17.59 -2.95
C VAL A 89 6.89 16.42 -2.45
N SER A 90 7.02 16.11 -1.16
CA SER A 90 6.24 15.05 -0.50
C SER A 90 5.42 15.65 0.64
N GLY A 91 4.23 15.11 0.84
CA GLY A 91 3.37 15.44 1.97
C GLY A 91 2.72 14.17 2.52
N THR A 92 2.30 14.22 3.77
CA THR A 92 1.50 13.18 4.42
C THR A 92 0.50 13.87 5.33
N ASP A 93 -0.74 13.43 5.27
CA ASP A 93 -1.82 13.96 6.09
C ASP A 93 -2.85 12.86 6.38
N GLY A 94 -3.74 13.11 7.32
CA GLY A 94 -4.88 12.27 7.64
C GLY A 94 -6.20 13.01 7.43
N VAL A 95 -7.31 12.24 7.35
CA VAL A 95 -8.66 12.82 7.27
C VAL A 95 -9.05 13.55 8.58
N GLY A 96 -8.41 13.20 9.70
CA GLY A 96 -8.64 13.81 11.00
C GLY A 96 -9.99 13.42 11.62
N THR A 97 -10.55 14.31 12.43
CA THR A 97 -11.75 14.04 13.24
C THR A 97 -13.03 13.82 12.42
N LYS A 98 -13.02 14.14 11.10
CA LYS A 98 -14.12 13.82 10.18
C LYS A 98 -14.41 12.31 10.10
N LEU A 99 -13.39 11.47 10.37
CA LEU A 99 -13.58 10.01 10.47
C LEU A 99 -14.62 9.61 11.53
N LYS A 100 -14.72 10.37 12.64
CA LYS A 100 -15.73 10.10 13.68
C LYS A 100 -17.15 10.24 13.14
N LEU A 101 -17.40 11.23 12.28
CA LEU A 101 -18.71 11.43 11.64
C LEU A 101 -19.00 10.33 10.62
N ALA A 102 -18.01 9.96 9.81
CA ALA A 102 -18.13 8.86 8.85
C ALA A 102 -18.49 7.53 9.55
N GLN A 103 -17.87 7.25 10.70
CA GLN A 103 -18.17 6.09 11.54
C GLN A 103 -19.57 6.17 12.16
N GLN A 104 -19.93 7.30 12.79
CA GLN A 104 -21.23 7.49 13.43
C GLN A 104 -22.41 7.35 12.46
N TRP A 105 -22.23 7.76 11.21
CA TRP A 105 -23.25 7.66 10.17
C TRP A 105 -23.11 6.44 9.25
N ASN A 106 -22.10 5.60 9.49
CA ASN A 106 -21.76 4.46 8.64
C ASN A 106 -21.64 4.83 7.14
N ARG A 107 -20.93 5.93 6.85
CA ARG A 107 -20.76 6.49 5.50
C ARG A 107 -19.29 6.75 5.21
N HIS A 108 -18.66 5.82 4.49
CA HIS A 108 -17.21 5.82 4.25
C HIS A 108 -16.79 6.20 2.82
N GLY A 109 -17.73 6.33 1.88
CA GLY A 109 -17.39 6.55 0.46
C GLY A 109 -16.72 7.89 0.12
N GLY A 110 -16.86 8.91 0.97
CA GLY A 110 -16.25 10.23 0.74
C GLY A 110 -14.86 10.42 1.34
N ILE A 111 -14.52 9.65 2.37
CA ILE A 111 -13.33 9.93 3.18
C ILE A 111 -12.01 9.65 2.46
N GLY A 112 -12.00 8.73 1.49
CA GLY A 112 -10.82 8.49 0.66
C GLY A 112 -10.49 9.67 -0.26
N ILE A 113 -11.52 10.33 -0.80
CA ILE A 113 -11.34 11.56 -1.62
C ILE A 113 -10.83 12.69 -0.74
N ASP A 114 -11.40 12.85 0.46
CA ASP A 114 -10.93 13.84 1.43
C ASP A 114 -9.45 13.65 1.78
N LEU A 115 -9.03 12.40 2.02
CA LEU A 115 -7.64 12.05 2.33
C LEU A 115 -6.67 12.51 1.23
N VAL A 116 -6.99 12.17 -0.02
CA VAL A 116 -6.14 12.56 -1.16
C VAL A 116 -6.13 14.08 -1.34
N ALA A 117 -7.28 14.73 -1.19
CA ALA A 117 -7.40 16.18 -1.36
C ALA A 117 -6.55 16.96 -0.35
N MET A 118 -6.49 16.52 0.92
CA MET A 118 -5.64 17.15 1.93
C MET A 118 -4.17 17.15 1.50
N CYS A 119 -3.65 15.98 1.10
CA CYS A 119 -2.25 15.85 0.69
C CYS A 119 -1.95 16.56 -0.65
N VAL A 120 -2.84 16.43 -1.64
CA VAL A 120 -2.61 16.97 -2.99
C VAL A 120 -2.65 18.49 -2.99
N ASN A 121 -3.55 19.12 -2.24
CA ASN A 121 -3.63 20.58 -2.19
C ASN A 121 -2.35 21.19 -1.59
N ASP A 122 -1.73 20.54 -0.62
CA ASP A 122 -0.49 21.02 0.03
C ASP A 122 0.75 20.96 -0.87
N VAL A 123 0.78 20.04 -1.84
CA VAL A 123 1.85 20.05 -2.84
C VAL A 123 1.56 21.02 -3.98
N LEU A 124 0.29 21.22 -4.34
CA LEU A 124 -0.13 22.15 -5.38
C LEU A 124 0.20 23.61 -5.04
N VAL A 125 0.14 24.01 -3.77
CA VAL A 125 0.49 25.39 -3.36
C VAL A 125 1.97 25.75 -3.60
N GLN A 126 2.84 24.74 -3.73
CA GLN A 126 4.24 24.93 -4.11
C GLN A 126 4.45 24.88 -5.64
N GLY A 127 3.38 24.65 -6.41
CA GLY A 127 3.43 24.48 -7.87
C GLY A 127 3.86 23.08 -8.31
N ALA A 128 3.83 22.07 -7.42
CA ALA A 128 4.22 20.71 -7.77
C ALA A 128 3.10 19.96 -8.52
N GLU A 129 3.47 19.07 -9.45
CA GLU A 129 2.55 18.12 -10.09
C GLU A 129 2.40 16.87 -9.20
N PRO A 130 1.18 16.46 -8.83
CA PRO A 130 0.95 15.18 -8.15
C PRO A 130 1.36 13.99 -9.05
N LEU A 131 2.29 13.16 -8.57
CA LEU A 131 2.80 12.01 -9.34
C LEU A 131 2.15 10.70 -8.92
N PHE A 132 2.24 10.39 -7.63
CA PHE A 132 1.72 9.16 -7.05
C PHE A 132 1.26 9.36 -5.61
N PHE A 133 0.51 8.40 -5.09
CA PHE A 133 -0.05 8.37 -3.75
C PHE A 133 0.18 7.02 -3.11
N LEU A 134 0.39 7.03 -1.79
CA LEU A 134 0.39 5.84 -0.95
C LEU A 134 -0.55 6.05 0.24
N ASP A 135 -1.26 5.00 0.65
CA ASP A 135 -2.15 5.05 1.80
C ASP A 135 -1.75 4.09 2.93
N TYR A 136 -2.24 4.38 4.13
CA TYR A 136 -2.10 3.52 5.30
C TYR A 136 -3.46 3.43 5.99
N PHE A 137 -4.06 2.23 5.98
CA PHE A 137 -5.34 1.95 6.59
C PHE A 137 -5.15 1.19 7.90
N ALA A 138 -5.59 1.76 9.01
CA ALA A 138 -5.54 1.13 10.32
C ALA A 138 -6.94 0.95 10.91
N CYS A 139 -7.21 -0.22 11.48
CA CYS A 139 -8.46 -0.50 12.17
C CYS A 139 -8.25 -1.47 13.34
N GLY A 140 -9.22 -1.56 14.25
CA GLY A 140 -9.17 -2.56 15.32
C GLY A 140 -9.41 -3.98 14.81
N LYS A 141 -10.39 -4.10 13.90
CA LYS A 141 -10.68 -5.32 13.15
C LYS A 141 -11.04 -4.94 11.72
N LEU A 142 -10.48 -5.66 10.75
CA LEU A 142 -10.69 -5.40 9.34
C LEU A 142 -12.10 -5.81 8.91
N ASP A 143 -12.88 -4.82 8.51
CA ASP A 143 -14.08 -5.03 7.70
C ASP A 143 -13.74 -4.76 6.23
N VAL A 144 -13.63 -5.83 5.45
CA VAL A 144 -13.18 -5.76 4.04
C VAL A 144 -14.10 -4.87 3.19
N GLY A 145 -15.41 -4.83 3.49
CA GLY A 145 -16.36 -4.01 2.75
C GLY A 145 -16.12 -2.51 2.97
N THR A 146 -15.95 -2.11 4.21
CA THR A 146 -15.62 -0.73 4.59
C THR A 146 -14.25 -0.33 4.06
N ALA A 147 -13.22 -1.16 4.24
CA ALA A 147 -11.88 -0.88 3.73
C ALA A 147 -11.88 -0.71 2.21
N ALA A 148 -12.55 -1.60 1.47
CA ALA A 148 -12.69 -1.48 0.02
C ALA A 148 -13.38 -0.15 -0.37
N THR A 149 -14.46 0.23 0.31
CA THR A 149 -15.17 1.49 0.07
C THR A 149 -14.25 2.70 0.26
N VAL A 150 -13.39 2.68 1.28
CA VAL A 150 -12.43 3.76 1.54
C VAL A 150 -11.38 3.83 0.44
N VAL A 151 -10.75 2.69 0.12
CA VAL A 151 -9.70 2.63 -0.91
C VAL A 151 -10.23 2.97 -2.30
N GLU A 152 -11.46 2.60 -2.63
CA GLU A 152 -12.14 3.06 -3.85
C GLU A 152 -12.27 4.59 -3.89
N GLY A 153 -12.58 5.21 -2.75
CA GLY A 153 -12.59 6.67 -2.61
C GLY A 153 -11.20 7.29 -2.77
N ILE A 154 -10.15 6.65 -2.24
CA ILE A 154 -8.75 7.08 -2.43
C ILE A 154 -8.40 7.01 -3.92
N ALA A 155 -8.68 5.89 -4.58
CA ALA A 155 -8.43 5.72 -6.01
C ALA A 155 -9.17 6.76 -6.85
N GLU A 156 -10.42 7.08 -6.50
CA GLU A 156 -11.18 8.17 -7.14
C GLU A 156 -10.54 9.55 -6.91
N GLY A 157 -10.07 9.83 -5.69
CA GLY A 157 -9.31 11.04 -5.39
C GLY A 157 -8.04 11.14 -6.22
N CYS A 158 -7.26 10.06 -6.32
CA CYS A 158 -6.06 9.99 -7.15
C CYS A 158 -6.37 10.21 -8.64
N HIS A 159 -7.44 9.59 -9.15
CA HIS A 159 -7.87 9.76 -10.53
C HIS A 159 -8.21 11.24 -10.83
N ARG A 160 -8.92 11.93 -9.93
CA ARG A 160 -9.22 13.37 -10.06
C ARG A 160 -7.98 14.25 -9.98
N ALA A 161 -7.04 13.90 -9.11
CA ALA A 161 -5.77 14.60 -8.94
C ALA A 161 -4.76 14.32 -10.09
N GLY A 162 -5.05 13.35 -10.95
CA GLY A 162 -4.13 12.92 -12.00
C GLY A 162 -2.90 12.17 -11.48
N CYS A 163 -2.90 11.66 -10.25
CA CYS A 163 -1.81 10.86 -9.70
C CYS A 163 -2.14 9.36 -9.66
N ALA A 164 -1.12 8.51 -9.58
CA ALA A 164 -1.30 7.08 -9.46
C ALA A 164 -1.35 6.62 -7.99
N LEU A 165 -2.34 5.81 -7.62
CA LEU A 165 -2.30 5.06 -6.36
C LEU A 165 -1.37 3.86 -6.58
N ILE A 166 -0.17 3.89 -6.01
CA ILE A 166 0.88 2.91 -6.35
C ILE A 166 1.11 1.86 -5.27
N GLY A 167 0.66 2.10 -4.04
CA GLY A 167 0.76 1.14 -2.96
C GLY A 167 0.03 1.63 -1.71
N GLY A 168 -0.06 0.76 -0.72
CA GLY A 168 -0.63 1.07 0.57
C GLY A 168 -0.45 -0.10 1.52
N GLU A 169 -0.82 0.10 2.79
CA GLU A 169 -0.70 -0.90 3.85
C GLU A 169 -1.99 -0.98 4.65
N THR A 170 -2.33 -2.17 5.15
CA THR A 170 -3.50 -2.40 6.00
C THR A 170 -3.09 -3.06 7.31
N ALA A 171 -3.32 -2.39 8.44
CA ALA A 171 -2.96 -2.86 9.76
C ALA A 171 -4.19 -3.06 10.66
N GLU A 172 -4.27 -4.24 11.27
CA GLU A 172 -5.22 -4.56 12.34
C GLU A 172 -4.53 -4.44 13.71
N MET A 173 -5.12 -3.65 14.62
CA MET A 173 -4.59 -3.37 15.96
C MET A 173 -5.72 -3.44 17.00
N PRO A 174 -6.08 -4.66 17.46
CA PRO A 174 -7.19 -4.91 18.39
C PRO A 174 -6.97 -4.38 19.81
#